data_AF-A0A929HFD5-F1
#
_entry.id   AF-A0A929HFD5-F1
#
_cell.length_a   1.000
_cell.length_b   1.000
_cell.length_c   1.000
_cell.angle_alpha   90.00
_cell.angle_beta   90.00
_cell.angle_gamma   90.00
#
_symmetry.space_group_name_H-M   'P 1'
#
loop_
_entity.id
_entity.type
_entity.pdbx_description
1 polymer ?
#
loop_
_entity_poly.entity_id
_entity_poly.type
_entity_poly.pdbx_seq_one_letter_code
_entity_poly.pdbx_strand_id
1 'polypeptide(L)'
;GIFRGTWGVFFIFAVPFGAFLSAKAREEFSWKIPPVGQFLTVLGGSVMMGIGAVIAGGCNLGHGITGVSTGAISSIIAITAIVMGNWTMSYFKFIKPSDF
;
A
#
# COMPACT_ATOMS: atom_id res chain seq x y z
N GLY A 1 -24.24 12.93 11.58
CA GLY A 1 -23.18 13.93 11.83
C GLY A 1 -21.90 13.47 11.20
N ILE A 2 -21.52 14.07 10.07
CA ILE A 2 -20.54 13.55 9.11
C ILE A 2 -19.06 13.80 9.52
N PHE A 3 -18.86 14.41 10.71
CA PHE A 3 -17.55 14.77 11.27
C PHE A 3 -17.33 14.19 12.68
N ARG A 4 -17.73 12.93 12.95
CA ARG A 4 -17.08 12.21 14.06
C ARG A 4 -15.68 11.89 13.56
N GLY A 5 -14.68 12.66 14.01
CA GLY A 5 -13.26 12.44 13.69
C GLY A 5 -12.84 11.05 14.16
N THR A 6 -13.13 10.04 13.34
CA THR A 6 -12.70 8.67 13.59
C THR A 6 -11.19 8.67 13.50
N TRP A 7 -10.55 7.91 14.37
CA TRP A 7 -9.09 7.73 14.42
C TRP A 7 -8.47 7.51 13.03
N GLY A 8 -9.16 6.80 12.13
CA GLY A 8 -8.75 6.59 10.75
C GLY A 8 -8.57 7.86 9.91
N VAL A 9 -9.39 8.90 10.10
CA VAL A 9 -9.25 10.17 9.36
C VAL A 9 -7.97 10.88 9.77
N PHE A 10 -7.70 10.95 11.08
CA PHE A 10 -6.45 11.51 11.58
C PHE A 10 -5.23 10.73 11.07
N PHE A 11 -5.33 9.39 11.00
CA PHE A 11 -4.26 8.55 10.45
C PHE A 11 -3.95 8.88 8.98
N ILE A 12 -4.98 9.03 8.14
CA ILE A 12 -4.81 9.34 6.70
C ILE A 12 -4.05 10.65 6.48
N PHE A 13 -4.30 11.69 7.30
CA PHE A 13 -3.58 12.95 7.21
C PHE A 13 -2.20 12.92 7.90
N ALA A 14 -2.09 12.18 9.01
CA ALA A 14 -0.84 12.10 9.78
C ALA A 14 0.27 11.33 9.04
N VAL A 15 -0.05 10.29 8.28
CA VAL A 15 0.94 9.49 7.54
C VAL A 15 1.75 10.31 6.51
N PRO A 16 1.13 11.03 5.54
CA PRO A 16 1.89 11.83 4.58
C PRO A 16 2.60 13.00 5.27
N PHE A 17 2.00 13.60 6.30
CA PHE A 17 2.61 14.69 7.04
C PHE A 17 3.85 14.22 7.84
N GLY A 18 3.77 13.07 8.50
CA GLY A 18 4.89 12.46 9.22
C GLY A 18 6.01 12.01 8.29
N ALA A 19 5.66 11.42 7.13
CA ALA A 19 6.62 11.06 6.10
C ALA A 19 7.36 12.30 5.56
N PHE A 20 6.65 13.41 5.34
CA PHE A 20 7.25 14.67 4.92
C PHE A 20 8.20 15.25 5.96
N LEU A 21 7.79 15.28 7.23
CA LEU A 21 8.65 15.78 8.33
C LEU A 21 9.91 14.92 8.49
N SER A 22 9.78 13.61 8.35
CA SER A 22 10.90 12.66 8.43
C SER A 22 11.86 12.83 7.26
N ALA A 23 11.35 13.00 6.04
CA ALA A 23 12.17 13.26 4.85
C ALA A 23 12.92 14.59 4.94
N LYS A 24 12.28 15.63 5.48
CA LYS A 24 12.92 16.94 5.71
C LYS A 24 14.02 16.85 6.78
N ALA A 25 13.78 16.11 7.86
CA ALA A 25 14.77 15.91 8.93
C ALA A 25 16.01 15.13 8.46
N ARG A 26 15.87 14.27 7.44
CA ARG A 26 16.97 13.51 6.84
C ARG A 26 17.63 14.16 5.63
N GLU A 27 17.16 15.34 5.20
CA GLU A 27 17.64 16.03 3.98
C GLU A 27 17.53 15.17 2.70
N GLU A 28 16.72 14.12 2.71
CA GLU A 28 16.52 13.17 1.59
C GLU A 28 15.34 13.56 0.70
N PHE A 29 14.79 14.76 0.90
CA PHE A 29 13.63 15.23 0.14
C PHE A 29 14.02 15.52 -1.32
N SER A 30 13.63 14.60 -2.21
CA SER A 30 13.81 14.73 -3.65
C SER A 30 12.45 14.68 -4.34
N TRP A 31 12.08 15.76 -5.02
CA TRP A 31 10.87 15.81 -5.82
C TRP A 31 11.03 14.93 -7.07
N LYS A 32 10.43 13.74 -7.06
CA LYS A 32 10.49 12.78 -8.17
C LYS A 32 9.18 12.77 -8.93
N ILE A 33 9.23 13.15 -10.21
CA ILE A 33 8.10 13.08 -11.12
C ILE A 33 8.26 11.82 -11.96
N PRO A 34 7.36 10.83 -11.84
CA PRO A 34 7.45 9.60 -12.62
C PRO A 34 7.17 9.86 -14.11
N PRO A 35 7.77 9.08 -15.03
CA PRO A 35 7.42 9.12 -16.44
C PRO A 35 5.96 8.69 -16.66
N VAL A 36 5.33 9.19 -17.73
CA VAL A 36 3.90 9.02 -18.01
C VAL A 36 3.43 7.55 -18.02
N GLY A 37 4.24 6.62 -18.56
CA GLY A 37 3.93 5.19 -18.56
C GLY A 37 3.93 4.56 -17.17
N GLN A 38 4.83 5.02 -16.29
CA GLN A 38 4.87 4.56 -14.90
C GLN A 38 3.69 5.11 -14.10
N PHE A 39 3.26 6.35 -14.37
CA PHE A 39 2.10 6.95 -13.74
C PHE A 39 0.82 6.15 -14.02
N LEU A 40 0.57 5.75 -15.28
CA LEU A 40 -0.57 4.88 -15.63
C LEU A 40 -0.51 3.53 -14.92
N THR A 41 0.68 2.92 -14.84
CA THR A 41 0.84 1.64 -14.15
C THR A 41 0.55 1.76 -12.66
N VAL A 42 1.04 2.82 -12.01
CA VAL A 42 0.79 3.08 -10.58
C VAL A 42 -0.68 3.35 -10.32
N LEU A 43 -1.34 4.14 -11.18
CA LEU A 43 -2.78 4.36 -11.08
C LEU A 43 -3.57 3.05 -11.23
N GLY A 44 -3.29 2.25 -12.26
CA GLY A 44 -3.95 0.95 -12.45
C GLY A 44 -3.73 0.02 -11.25
N GLY A 45 -2.50 -0.04 -10.74
CA GLY A 45 -2.16 -0.80 -9.53
C GLY A 45 -2.91 -0.31 -8.29
N SER A 46 -3.04 1.00 -8.11
CA SER A 46 -3.72 1.58 -6.93
C SER A 46 -5.22 1.23 -6.89
N VAL A 47 -5.90 1.21 -8.04
CA VAL A 47 -7.31 0.79 -8.15
C VAL A 47 -7.45 -0.69 -7.82
N MET A 48 -6.58 -1.54 -8.37
CA MET A 48 -6.58 -2.97 -8.09
C MET A 48 -6.32 -3.26 -6.61
N MET A 49 -5.37 -2.55 -5.99
CA MET A 49 -5.11 -2.65 -4.55
C MET A 49 -6.32 -2.22 -3.71
N GLY A 50 -7.02 -1.17 -4.12
CA GLY A 50 -8.25 -0.71 -3.45
C GLY A 50 -9.34 -1.78 -3.46
N ILE A 51 -9.59 -2.39 -4.62
CA ILE A 51 -10.57 -3.49 -4.76
C ILE A 51 -10.15 -4.68 -3.89
N GLY A 52 -8.89 -5.10 -3.97
CA GLY A 52 -8.35 -6.20 -3.18
C GLY A 52 -8.45 -5.96 -1.67
N ALA A 53 -8.22 -4.72 -1.22
CA ALA A 53 -8.32 -4.36 0.21
C ALA A 53 -9.76 -4.46 0.74
N VAL A 54 -10.76 -4.09 -0.07
CA VAL A 54 -12.18 -4.24 0.30
C VAL A 54 -12.57 -5.71 0.38
N ILE A 55 -12.15 -6.53 -0.59
CA ILE A 55 -12.43 -7.97 -0.61
C ILE A 55 -11.79 -8.68 0.59
N ALA A 56 -10.54 -8.33 0.90
CA ALA A 56 -9.82 -8.91 2.04
C ALA A 56 -10.32 -8.37 3.40
N GLY A 57 -11.07 -7.28 3.42
CA GLY A 57 -11.47 -6.60 4.66
C GLY A 57 -10.31 -5.87 5.36
N GLY A 58 -9.25 -5.54 4.64
CA GLY A 58 -8.08 -4.86 5.19
C GLY A 58 -6.88 -4.79 4.25
N CYS A 59 -5.82 -4.14 4.70
CA CYS A 59 -4.54 -4.03 3.99
C CYS A 59 -3.44 -4.83 4.70
N ASN A 60 -2.21 -4.74 4.18
CA ASN A 60 -1.04 -5.35 4.82
C ASN A 60 -0.76 -4.79 6.23
N LEU A 61 -1.05 -3.51 6.52
CA LEU A 61 -0.94 -2.99 7.89
C LEU A 61 -1.97 -3.64 8.83
N GLY A 62 -3.22 -3.76 8.38
CA GLY A 62 -4.31 -4.34 9.18
C GLY A 62 -4.11 -5.82 9.44
N HIS A 63 -3.93 -6.62 8.38
CA HIS A 63 -3.76 -8.06 8.53
C HIS A 63 -2.38 -8.43 9.06
N GLY A 64 -1.31 -7.76 8.59
CA GLY A 64 0.09 -8.07 8.89
C GLY A 64 0.56 -7.62 10.26
N ILE A 65 0.33 -6.36 10.64
CA ILE A 65 0.83 -5.84 11.91
C ILE A 65 -0.18 -6.15 13.03
N THR A 66 -1.46 -5.86 12.81
CA THR A 66 -2.47 -5.97 13.89
C THR A 66 -3.03 -7.38 14.00
N GLY A 67 -3.44 -7.97 12.86
CA GLY A 67 -4.12 -9.25 12.88
C GLY A 67 -3.22 -10.47 13.11
N VAL A 68 -1.95 -10.43 12.69
CA VAL A 68 -0.95 -11.46 13.07
C VAL A 68 -0.69 -11.43 14.57
N SER A 69 -0.54 -10.24 15.18
CA SER A 69 -0.35 -10.12 16.62
C SER A 69 -1.55 -10.63 17.43
N THR A 70 -2.75 -10.61 16.82
CA THR A 70 -3.97 -11.15 17.44
C THR A 70 -4.11 -12.67 17.22
N GLY A 71 -3.24 -13.29 16.42
CA GLY A 71 -3.30 -14.72 16.10
C GLY A 71 -4.46 -15.09 15.17
N ALA A 72 -5.01 -14.14 14.42
CA ALA A 72 -6.17 -14.38 13.56
C ALA A 72 -5.80 -15.27 12.36
N ILE A 73 -6.53 -16.37 12.18
CA ILE A 73 -6.33 -17.29 11.05
C ILE A 73 -6.64 -16.59 9.71
N SER A 74 -7.64 -15.69 9.70
CA SER A 74 -7.95 -14.86 8.54
C SER A 74 -6.76 -13.98 8.10
N SER A 75 -5.97 -13.48 9.06
CA SER A 75 -4.76 -12.72 8.75
C SER A 75 -3.68 -13.55 8.10
N ILE A 76 -3.46 -14.79 8.55
CA ILE A 76 -2.46 -15.66 7.96
C ILE A 76 -2.80 -15.92 6.48
N ILE A 77 -4.07 -16.19 6.19
CA ILE A 77 -4.55 -16.45 4.82
C ILE A 77 -4.48 -15.17 3.98
N ALA A 78 -4.89 -14.03 4.52
CA ALA A 78 -4.83 -12.75 3.80
C ALA A 78 -3.37 -12.39 3.45
N ILE A 79 -2.43 -12.59 4.36
CA ILE A 79 -1.01 -12.27 4.15
C ILE A 79 -0.39 -13.22 3.12
N THR A 80 -0.66 -14.53 3.19
CA THR A 80 -0.12 -15.47 2.20
C THR A 80 -0.64 -15.15 0.79
N ALA A 81 -1.91 -14.77 0.66
CA ALA A 81 -2.47 -14.30 -0.61
C ALA A 81 -1.82 -12.99 -1.11
N ILE A 82 -1.58 -12.02 -0.22
CA ILE A 82 -0.87 -10.76 -0.56
C ILE A 82 0.56 -11.06 -1.03
N VAL A 83 1.27 -11.96 -0.34
CA VAL A 83 2.64 -12.35 -0.72
C VAL A 83 2.67 -13.05 -2.08
N MET A 84 1.76 -13.99 -2.33
CA MET A 84 1.64 -14.65 -3.63
C MET A 84 1.34 -13.66 -4.75
N GLY A 85 0.38 -12.74 -4.56
CA GLY A 85 0.06 -11.70 -5.53
C GLY A 85 1.26 -10.80 -5.84
N ASN A 86 2.00 -10.38 -4.81
CA ASN A 86 3.22 -9.59 -5.00
C ASN A 86 4.29 -10.36 -5.76
N TRP A 87 4.45 -11.66 -5.49
CA TRP A 87 5.42 -12.49 -6.18
C TRP A 87 5.07 -12.65 -7.67
N THR A 88 3.80 -12.93 -7.98
CA THR A 88 3.32 -13.03 -9.38
C THR A 88 3.54 -11.71 -10.14
N MET A 89 3.22 -10.57 -9.52
CA MET A 89 3.38 -9.27 -10.16
C MET A 89 4.86 -8.90 -10.34
N SER A 90 5.70 -9.19 -9.34
CA SER A 90 7.15 -8.94 -9.42
C SER A 90 7.78 -9.80 -10.52
N TYR A 91 7.39 -11.07 -10.60
CA TYR A 91 7.83 -11.95 -11.68
C TYR A 91 7.41 -11.42 -13.05
N PHE A 92 6.15 -11.00 -13.22
CA PHE A 92 5.67 -10.49 -14.50
C PHE A 92 6.37 -9.19 -14.93
N LYS A 93 6.68 -8.29 -13.99
CA LYS A 93 7.25 -6.98 -14.27
C LYS A 93 8.77 -6.94 -14.35
N PHE A 94 9.49 -7.81 -13.63
CA PHE A 94 10.96 -7.83 -13.62
C PHE A 94 11.57 -8.96 -14.45
N ILE A 95 10.92 -10.14 -14.55
CA ILE A 95 11.48 -11.27 -15.31
C ILE A 95 11.16 -11.15 -16.81
N LYS A 96 9.98 -10.63 -17.16
CA LYS A 96 9.62 -10.39 -18.55
C LYS A 96 10.19 -9.01 -18.90
N PRO A 97 11.16 -8.89 -19.81
CA PRO A 97 11.54 -7.58 -20.32
C PRO A 97 10.31 -7.03 -21.03
N SER A 98 9.59 -6.14 -20.37
CA SER A 98 8.78 -5.16 -21.08
C SER A 98 9.79 -4.18 -21.67
N ASP A 99 10.34 -4.55 -22.82
CA ASP A 99 10.87 -3.60 -23.79
C ASP A 99 9.84 -2.48 -23.96
N PHE A 100 10.22 -1.29 -23.52
CA PHE A 100 9.61 -0.02 -23.90
C PHE A 100 10.70 0.81 -24.55
#